data_AF-A0A536NXL5-F1
#
_entry.id   AF-A0A536NXL5-F1
#
_cell.length_a   1.000
_cell.length_b   1.000
_cell.length_c   1.000
_cell.angle_alpha   90.00
_cell.angle_beta   90.00
_cell.angle_gamma   90.00
#
_symmetry.space_group_name_H-M   'P 1'
#
loop_
_entity.id
_entity.type
_entity.pdbx_description
1 polymer ?
#
loop_
_entity_poly.entity_id
_entity_poly.type
_entity_poly.pdbx_seq_one_letter_code
_entity_poly.pdbx_strand_id
1 'polypeptide(L)'
;MICTIGNIRIVRVLVPLLAVLLMATGCQSVQARPPAAVSPGSTTRSPSASPSTPPSHVFVIVLENTSSRQALAQPYISSLASQYAVATNYRDLGNPSLPNYLAMTSGSTWGIRDDGYHRLPAAGVGTELTKAGITWKAYFEGFTGDCFNSPYPYALKHNPFAYYGGTCPANVVPMSDLAADLNGNPPQLSWITPGMCNDGHDCSVRTADRWLSGVVPQITSSTAWQQNGLLLITWDESSAGDGRVALLVVTPTLRGQITTPLDHFSLLATVTDRLGVARLGQSAQATSLQDQLQAAAANTGG
;
A
#
# COMPACT_ATOMS: atom_id res chain seq x y z
N MET A 1 12.41 -65.67 11.07
CA MET A 1 13.78 -66.23 11.16
C MET A 1 14.72 -65.24 10.49
N ILE A 2 15.58 -64.60 11.29
CA ILE A 2 16.93 -64.07 10.96
C ILE A 2 17.07 -62.74 10.17
N CYS A 3 17.56 -61.73 10.91
CA CYS A 3 18.58 -60.70 10.61
C CYS A 3 18.28 -59.52 9.64
N THR A 4 18.84 -58.30 9.80
CA THR A 4 20.10 -57.84 10.44
C THR A 4 20.11 -56.30 10.63
N ILE A 5 20.73 -55.81 11.73
CA ILE A 5 21.74 -54.72 11.87
C ILE A 5 21.56 -53.45 10.99
N GLY A 6 21.41 -52.20 11.45
CA GLY A 6 21.88 -51.53 12.66
C GLY A 6 23.21 -50.77 12.41
N ASN A 7 23.19 -49.51 11.94
CA ASN A 7 24.38 -48.66 11.98
C ASN A 7 24.09 -47.17 12.22
N ILE A 8 24.75 -46.67 13.26
CA ILE A 8 24.75 -45.32 13.85
C ILE A 8 25.94 -44.55 13.29
N ARG A 9 25.79 -43.24 13.03
CA ARG A 9 26.93 -42.30 13.04
C ARG A 9 26.59 -41.04 13.84
N ILE A 10 27.14 -40.99 15.04
CA ILE A 10 27.22 -39.82 15.94
C ILE A 10 28.45 -39.02 15.53
N VAL A 11 28.29 -37.74 15.20
CA VAL A 11 29.40 -36.79 15.03
C VAL A 11 29.60 -36.05 16.36
N ARG A 12 30.72 -36.32 17.02
CA ARG A 12 31.20 -35.60 18.21
C ARG A 12 31.95 -34.35 17.77
N VAL A 13 31.57 -33.18 18.28
CA VAL A 13 32.37 -31.94 18.18
C VAL A 13 33.06 -31.71 19.53
N LEU A 14 34.39 -31.61 19.49
CA LEU A 14 35.30 -31.39 20.61
C LEU A 14 35.39 -29.89 20.94
N VAL A 15 35.32 -29.57 22.23
CA VAL A 15 35.71 -28.28 22.83
C VAL A 15 37.15 -28.41 23.38
N PRO A 16 38.00 -27.38 23.27
CA PRO A 16 39.08 -27.21 24.23
C PRO A 16 38.99 -25.87 24.99
N LEU A 17 39.35 -25.93 26.26
CA LEU A 17 39.46 -24.82 27.21
C LEU A 17 40.94 -24.48 27.47
N LEU A 18 41.22 -23.17 27.52
CA LEU A 18 42.20 -22.45 28.35
C LEU A 18 43.73 -22.64 28.21
N ALA A 19 44.43 -21.50 28.02
CA ALA A 19 45.58 -21.13 28.86
C ALA A 19 45.83 -19.60 28.82
N VAL A 20 46.15 -19.06 30.00
CA VAL A 20 46.41 -17.65 30.35
C VAL A 20 47.88 -17.31 30.08
N LEU A 21 48.19 -16.07 29.66
CA LEU A 21 49.54 -15.51 29.73
C LEU A 21 49.51 -14.04 30.20
N LEU A 22 50.30 -13.76 31.25
CA LEU A 22 50.56 -12.46 31.89
C LEU A 22 51.78 -11.75 31.26
N MET A 23 52.00 -10.49 31.66
CA MET A 23 53.18 -9.59 31.46
C MET A 23 53.02 -8.60 30.27
N ALA A 24 53.37 -7.31 30.32
CA ALA A 24 53.94 -6.43 31.35
C ALA A 24 53.61 -4.96 30.98
N THR A 25 53.48 -4.10 31.99
CA THR A 25 53.24 -2.66 31.88
C THR A 25 54.50 -1.90 31.48
N GLY A 26 54.48 -1.23 30.33
CA GLY A 26 55.49 -0.23 29.93
C GLY A 26 54.93 1.18 30.06
N CYS A 27 55.50 2.00 30.95
CA CYS A 27 55.25 3.45 30.98
C CYS A 27 55.97 4.10 29.78
N GLN A 28 55.22 4.77 28.90
CA GLN A 28 55.79 5.68 27.90
C GLN A 28 55.35 7.11 28.22
N SER A 29 56.33 8.00 28.26
CA SER A 29 56.19 9.44 28.45
C SER A 29 55.58 10.08 27.19
N VAL A 30 54.40 10.69 27.34
CA VAL A 30 53.76 11.47 26.28
C VAL A 30 54.43 12.83 26.20
N GLN A 31 55.16 13.08 25.10
CA GLN A 31 55.78 14.35 24.80
C GLN A 31 54.72 15.31 24.21
N ALA A 32 54.48 16.44 24.87
CA ALA A 32 53.48 17.42 24.46
C ALA A 32 53.88 18.11 23.15
N ARG A 33 53.02 18.05 22.13
CA ARG A 33 53.15 18.78 20.86
C ARG A 33 52.62 20.21 21.03
N PRO A 34 53.32 21.25 20.55
CA PRO A 34 52.81 22.62 20.62
C PRO A 34 51.58 22.82 19.71
N PRO A 35 50.64 23.72 20.08
CA PRO A 35 49.42 23.92 19.32
C PRO A 35 49.70 24.64 18.00
N ALA A 36 49.11 24.12 16.92
CA ALA A 36 49.08 24.78 15.62
C ALA A 36 48.13 25.99 15.67
N ALA A 37 48.53 27.08 15.00
CA ALA A 37 47.77 28.32 14.90
C ALA A 37 46.40 28.09 14.22
N VAL A 38 45.36 28.68 14.81
CA VAL A 38 43.97 28.63 14.32
C VAL A 38 43.77 29.72 13.27
N SER A 39 43.53 29.35 12.02
CA SER A 39 42.99 30.26 11.01
C SER A 39 41.51 30.53 11.28
N PRO A 40 41.00 31.77 11.11
CA PRO A 40 39.57 32.05 11.27
C PRO A 40 38.77 31.31 10.20
N GLY A 41 37.85 30.47 10.67
CA GLY A 41 37.01 29.58 9.88
C GLY A 41 36.06 30.32 8.96
N SER A 42 36.01 29.84 7.73
CA SER A 42 34.96 30.08 6.74
C SER A 42 33.58 29.80 7.34
N THR A 43 32.67 30.76 7.19
CA THR A 43 31.26 30.66 7.53
C THR A 43 30.63 29.42 6.87
N THR A 44 30.29 28.41 7.67
CA THR A 44 29.44 27.29 7.24
C THR A 44 28.05 27.84 6.93
N ARG A 45 27.71 27.94 5.65
CA ARG A 45 26.31 28.13 5.23
C ARG A 45 25.49 26.98 5.81
N SER A 46 24.46 27.33 6.60
CA SER A 46 23.37 26.41 6.92
C SER A 46 22.84 25.77 5.64
N PRO A 47 22.52 24.46 5.64
CA PRO A 47 21.88 23.85 4.48
C PRO A 47 20.57 24.60 4.23
N SER A 48 20.47 25.21 3.05
CA SER A 48 19.20 25.73 2.55
C SER A 48 18.21 24.57 2.59
N ALA A 49 17.08 24.75 3.27
CA ALA A 49 15.99 23.79 3.19
C ALA A 49 15.67 23.56 1.72
N SER A 50 15.84 22.33 1.23
CA SER A 50 15.30 21.92 -0.06
C SER A 50 13.81 22.28 -0.07
N PRO A 51 13.25 22.74 -1.19
CA PRO A 51 11.80 22.91 -1.29
C PRO A 51 11.17 21.58 -0.86
N SER A 52 10.37 21.62 0.21
CA SER A 52 9.62 20.46 0.67
C SER A 52 8.77 20.00 -0.50
N THR A 53 9.05 18.82 -1.05
CA THR A 53 8.19 18.21 -2.06
C THR A 53 6.76 18.27 -1.53
N PRO A 54 5.79 18.80 -2.29
CA PRO A 54 4.40 18.83 -1.87
C PRO A 54 3.95 17.45 -1.38
N PRO A 55 3.10 17.37 -0.35
CA PRO A 55 2.62 16.09 0.14
C PRO A 55 1.98 15.31 -1.00
N SER A 56 2.41 14.06 -1.19
CA SER A 56 1.81 13.18 -2.18
C SER A 56 0.45 12.71 -1.70
N HIS A 57 -0.56 12.83 -2.56
CA HIS A 57 -1.89 12.29 -2.33
C HIS A 57 -2.11 11.02 -3.15
N VAL A 58 -2.56 9.96 -2.49
CA VAL A 58 -2.87 8.66 -3.07
C VAL A 58 -4.33 8.34 -2.78
N PHE A 59 -5.08 8.07 -3.84
CA PHE A 59 -6.45 7.61 -3.81
C PHE A 59 -6.46 6.16 -4.26
N VAL A 60 -7.15 5.29 -3.52
CA VAL A 60 -7.33 3.89 -3.88
C VAL A 60 -8.82 3.61 -3.91
N ILE A 61 -9.35 3.20 -5.06
CA ILE A 61 -10.70 2.69 -5.20
C ILE A 61 -10.61 1.18 -5.41
N VAL A 62 -11.31 0.41 -4.58
CA VAL A 62 -11.42 -1.05 -4.71
C VAL A 62 -12.87 -1.44 -5.00
N LEU A 63 -13.08 -2.12 -6.11
CA LEU A 63 -14.35 -2.67 -6.59
C LEU A 63 -14.39 -4.20 -6.39
N GLU A 64 -15.53 -4.83 -6.64
CA GLU A 64 -15.70 -6.29 -6.42
C GLU A 64 -15.76 -7.12 -7.72
N ASN A 65 -15.22 -8.35 -7.62
CA ASN A 65 -15.61 -9.56 -8.37
C ASN A 65 -15.88 -9.35 -9.87
N THR A 66 -14.98 -8.67 -10.56
CA THR A 66 -15.11 -8.38 -11.99
C THR A 66 -13.83 -8.70 -12.72
N SER A 67 -13.92 -9.57 -13.73
CA SER A 67 -12.78 -9.84 -14.61
C SER A 67 -12.29 -8.58 -15.32
N SER A 68 -10.97 -8.46 -15.54
CA SER A 68 -10.36 -7.34 -16.25
C SER A 68 -11.06 -7.02 -17.59
N ARG A 69 -11.47 -8.05 -18.34
CA ARG A 69 -12.19 -7.91 -19.62
C ARG A 69 -13.56 -7.24 -19.46
N GLN A 70 -14.35 -7.65 -18.46
CA GLN A 70 -15.69 -7.09 -18.22
C GLN A 70 -15.62 -5.64 -17.72
N ALA A 71 -14.65 -5.34 -16.85
CA ALA A 71 -14.40 -3.99 -16.37
C ALA A 71 -14.00 -3.06 -17.53
N LEU A 72 -13.02 -3.46 -18.33
CA LEU A 72 -12.54 -2.68 -19.48
C LEU A 72 -13.51 -2.61 -20.66
N ALA A 73 -14.60 -3.37 -20.63
CA ALA A 73 -15.69 -3.25 -21.60
C ALA A 73 -16.70 -2.15 -21.24
N GLN A 74 -16.63 -1.58 -20.03
CA GLN A 74 -17.55 -0.52 -19.63
C GLN A 74 -17.13 0.85 -20.20
N PRO A 75 -18.08 1.74 -20.56
CA PRO A 75 -17.76 3.00 -21.23
C PRO A 75 -16.87 3.95 -20.43
N TYR A 76 -17.15 4.17 -19.15
CA TYR A 76 -16.35 5.10 -18.35
C TYR A 76 -14.99 4.50 -17.98
N ILE A 77 -14.96 3.25 -17.52
CA ILE A 77 -13.70 2.55 -17.20
C ILE A 77 -12.78 2.48 -18.44
N SER A 78 -13.31 2.14 -19.61
CA SER A 78 -12.52 2.11 -20.85
C SER A 78 -12.00 3.50 -21.25
N SER A 79 -12.79 4.56 -21.02
CA SER A 79 -12.33 5.93 -21.24
C SER A 79 -11.12 6.29 -20.38
N LEU A 80 -11.13 5.90 -19.09
CA LEU A 80 -9.99 6.09 -18.19
C LEU A 80 -8.78 5.29 -18.66
N ALA A 81 -8.96 4.04 -19.07
CA ALA A 81 -7.88 3.20 -19.59
C ALA A 81 -7.28 3.72 -20.90
N SER A 82 -8.06 4.43 -21.72
CA SER A 82 -7.55 5.09 -22.94
C SER A 82 -6.80 6.39 -22.65
N GLN A 83 -7.17 7.09 -21.58
CA GLN A 83 -6.59 8.38 -21.22
C GLN A 83 -5.33 8.22 -20.37
N TYR A 84 -5.30 7.22 -19.49
CA TYR A 84 -4.27 7.00 -18.49
C TYR A 84 -3.57 5.66 -18.70
N ALA A 85 -2.86 5.19 -17.67
CA ALA A 85 -2.23 3.89 -17.71
C ALA A 85 -3.14 2.78 -17.19
N VAL A 86 -2.98 1.58 -17.74
CA VAL A 86 -3.67 0.38 -17.30
C VAL A 86 -2.67 -0.77 -17.21
N ALA A 87 -2.62 -1.45 -16.06
CA ALA A 87 -1.87 -2.68 -15.93
C ALA A 87 -2.70 -3.86 -16.46
N THR A 88 -2.19 -4.50 -17.51
CA THR A 88 -2.88 -5.60 -18.20
C THR A 88 -2.44 -6.98 -17.70
N ASN A 89 -1.45 -7.01 -16.81
CA ASN A 89 -0.93 -8.20 -16.15
C ASN A 89 -0.99 -8.05 -14.62
N TYR A 90 -2.15 -7.62 -14.13
CA TYR A 90 -2.44 -7.47 -12.71
C TYR A 90 -3.30 -8.64 -12.22
N ARG A 91 -2.98 -9.20 -11.06
CA ARG A 91 -3.63 -10.39 -10.50
C ARG A 91 -4.18 -10.19 -9.10
N ASP A 92 -5.32 -10.82 -8.84
CA ASP A 92 -5.80 -11.05 -7.48
C ASP A 92 -4.98 -12.15 -6.79
N LEU A 93 -5.26 -12.41 -5.50
CA LEU A 93 -4.64 -13.47 -4.73
C LEU A 93 -5.52 -14.71 -4.54
N GLY A 94 -6.67 -14.75 -5.22
CA GLY A 94 -7.67 -15.82 -5.11
C GLY A 94 -8.97 -15.34 -4.44
N ASN A 95 -9.79 -16.31 -4.01
CA ASN A 95 -11.09 -16.06 -3.39
C ASN A 95 -11.12 -16.58 -1.95
N PRO A 96 -11.93 -15.98 -1.05
CA PRO A 96 -12.88 -14.86 -1.31
C PRO A 96 -12.23 -13.47 -1.17
N SER A 97 -13.06 -12.42 -1.19
CA SER A 97 -12.71 -10.99 -1.13
C SER A 97 -11.81 -10.57 0.03
N LEU A 98 -12.15 -10.93 1.28
CA LEU A 98 -11.47 -10.40 2.46
C LEU A 98 -9.93 -10.61 2.44
N PRO A 99 -9.40 -11.81 2.13
CA PRO A 99 -7.96 -12.02 1.94
C PRO A 99 -7.28 -11.01 1.00
N ASN A 100 -7.94 -10.59 -0.08
CA ASN A 100 -7.41 -9.60 -1.02
C ASN A 100 -7.34 -8.20 -0.40
N TYR A 101 -8.40 -7.78 0.30
CA TYR A 101 -8.41 -6.52 1.05
C TYR A 101 -7.32 -6.48 2.13
N LEU A 102 -7.13 -7.57 2.88
CA LEU A 102 -6.07 -7.69 3.88
C LEU A 102 -4.67 -7.63 3.24
N ALA A 103 -4.49 -8.23 2.07
CA ALA A 103 -3.23 -8.16 1.34
C ALA A 103 -2.92 -6.75 0.85
N MET A 104 -3.90 -6.06 0.27
CA MET A 104 -3.76 -4.66 -0.19
C MET A 104 -3.49 -3.67 0.94
N THR A 105 -3.83 -4.00 2.19
CA THR A 105 -3.70 -3.06 3.33
C THR A 105 -2.68 -3.48 4.38
N SER A 106 -2.25 -4.74 4.44
CA SER A 106 -1.23 -5.21 5.40
C SER A 106 -0.08 -6.01 4.81
N GLY A 107 -0.13 -6.32 3.51
CA GLY A 107 0.88 -7.17 2.89
C GLY A 107 0.78 -8.63 3.31
N SER A 108 -0.36 -9.06 3.84
CA SER A 108 -0.61 -10.42 4.29
C SER A 108 -2.09 -10.77 4.15
N THR A 109 -2.38 -11.99 3.72
CA THR A 109 -3.73 -12.57 3.83
C THR A 109 -4.01 -13.09 5.23
N TRP A 110 -3.01 -13.10 6.11
CA TRP A 110 -3.04 -13.68 7.46
C TRP A 110 -3.40 -15.17 7.50
N GLY A 111 -3.33 -15.86 6.35
CA GLY A 111 -3.77 -17.24 6.22
C GLY A 111 -5.30 -17.41 6.27
N ILE A 112 -6.06 -16.30 6.26
CA ILE A 112 -7.53 -16.30 6.22
C ILE A 112 -7.98 -16.76 4.84
N ARG A 113 -9.09 -17.51 4.80
CA ARG A 113 -9.64 -18.15 3.59
C ARG A 113 -11.16 -18.01 3.48
N ASP A 114 -11.76 -17.12 4.28
CA ASP A 114 -13.19 -16.86 4.34
C ASP A 114 -13.42 -15.35 4.47
N ASP A 115 -14.68 -14.90 4.35
CA ASP A 115 -15.11 -13.50 4.51
C ASP A 115 -15.62 -13.17 5.93
N GLY A 116 -15.42 -14.09 6.88
CA GLY A 116 -15.81 -13.90 8.27
C GLY A 116 -15.00 -12.81 8.95
N TYR A 117 -15.47 -12.35 10.11
CA TYR A 117 -14.68 -11.44 10.92
C TYR A 117 -13.57 -12.19 11.66
N HIS A 118 -12.34 -11.67 11.57
CA HIS A 118 -11.16 -12.18 12.26
C HIS A 118 -10.44 -11.03 12.94
N ARG A 119 -10.28 -11.10 14.26
CA ARG A 119 -9.50 -10.08 14.97
C ARG A 119 -8.00 -10.28 14.69
N LEU A 120 -7.35 -9.25 14.14
CA LEU A 120 -5.93 -9.24 13.83
C LEU A 120 -5.16 -8.33 14.80
N PRO A 121 -3.83 -8.48 14.91
CA PRO A 121 -2.98 -7.50 15.59
C PRO A 121 -3.15 -6.09 15.00
N ALA A 122 -2.82 -5.06 15.79
CA ALA A 122 -2.73 -3.69 15.28
C ALA A 122 -1.59 -3.61 14.25
N ALA A 123 -1.95 -3.52 12.97
CA ALA A 123 -1.05 -3.59 11.83
C ALA A 123 -1.68 -2.84 10.65
N GLY A 124 -1.09 -3.02 9.46
CA GLY A 124 -1.62 -2.46 8.22
C GLY A 124 -1.20 -1.02 7.96
N VAL A 125 -1.47 -0.56 6.74
CA VAL A 125 -1.02 0.72 6.20
C VAL A 125 -1.56 1.88 7.02
N GLY A 126 -2.81 1.83 7.49
CA GLY A 126 -3.37 2.86 8.36
C GLY A 126 -2.59 3.03 9.66
N THR A 127 -2.13 1.93 10.27
CA THR A 127 -1.29 1.97 11.48
C THR A 127 0.06 2.64 11.20
N GLU A 128 0.72 2.29 10.09
CA GLU A 128 2.01 2.89 9.73
C GLU A 128 1.89 4.37 9.35
N LEU A 129 0.84 4.76 8.64
CA LEU A 129 0.59 6.16 8.31
C LEU A 129 0.32 6.99 9.57
N THR A 130 -0.48 6.48 10.51
CA THR A 130 -0.70 7.15 11.81
C THR A 130 0.60 7.34 12.57
N LYS A 131 1.47 6.32 12.64
CA LYS A 131 2.80 6.42 13.29
C LYS A 131 3.70 7.47 12.62
N ALA A 132 3.62 7.60 11.30
CA ALA A 132 4.39 8.55 10.52
C ALA A 132 3.80 9.98 10.52
N GLY A 133 2.64 10.20 11.15
CA GLY A 133 1.94 11.49 11.10
C GLY A 133 1.35 11.81 9.72
N ILE A 134 1.19 10.80 8.87
CA ILE A 134 0.60 10.92 7.54
C ILE A 134 -0.91 10.77 7.65
N THR A 135 -1.65 11.74 7.12
CA THR A 135 -3.11 11.75 7.19
C THR A 135 -3.72 10.69 6.28
N TRP A 136 -4.69 9.94 6.79
CA TRP A 136 -5.42 8.96 6.00
C TRP A 136 -6.89 8.88 6.42
N LYS A 137 -7.76 8.58 5.48
CA LYS A 137 -9.15 8.20 5.72
C LYS A 137 -9.55 7.05 4.80
N ALA A 138 -10.50 6.26 5.27
CA ALA A 138 -11.14 5.21 4.49
C ALA A 138 -12.64 5.48 4.41
N TYR A 139 -13.11 5.77 3.20
CA TYR A 139 -14.48 6.16 2.89
C TYR A 139 -15.25 4.94 2.41
N PHE A 140 -16.33 4.61 3.12
CA PHE A 140 -17.19 3.47 2.79
C PHE A 140 -18.62 3.93 2.58
N GLU A 141 -19.22 3.54 1.45
CA GLU A 141 -20.64 3.82 1.21
C GLU A 141 -21.51 2.86 2.04
N GLY A 142 -22.56 3.41 2.65
CA GLY A 142 -23.39 2.71 3.64
C GLY A 142 -22.83 2.67 5.06
N PHE A 143 -21.61 3.16 5.30
CA PHE A 143 -21.06 3.23 6.66
C PHE A 143 -21.79 4.31 7.48
N THR A 144 -22.18 3.95 8.70
CA THR A 144 -23.00 4.78 9.60
C THR A 144 -22.33 5.11 10.94
N GLY A 145 -21.00 4.90 11.03
CA GLY A 145 -20.20 5.23 12.21
C GLY A 145 -19.75 4.01 13.03
N ASP A 146 -20.27 2.81 12.73
CA ASP A 146 -19.87 1.57 13.39
C ASP A 146 -19.53 0.49 12.35
N CYS A 147 -18.26 0.05 12.34
CA CYS A 147 -17.78 -0.93 11.37
C CYS A 147 -18.49 -2.28 11.50
N PHE A 148 -18.98 -2.64 12.70
CA PHE A 148 -19.54 -3.96 12.98
C PHE A 148 -21.06 -4.01 12.83
N ASN A 149 -21.72 -2.84 12.86
CA ASN A 149 -23.19 -2.73 12.85
C ASN A 149 -23.75 -1.81 11.76
N SER A 150 -22.91 -1.28 10.85
CA SER A 150 -23.40 -0.50 9.72
C SER A 150 -24.25 -1.35 8.78
N PRO A 151 -25.40 -0.85 8.30
CA PRO A 151 -26.33 -1.62 7.49
C PRO A 151 -25.88 -1.72 6.03
N TYR A 152 -26.59 -2.53 5.25
CA TYR A 152 -26.53 -2.47 3.79
C TYR A 152 -26.68 -1.00 3.30
N PRO A 153 -25.89 -0.55 2.31
CA PRO A 153 -25.03 -1.35 1.43
C PRO A 153 -23.59 -1.55 1.94
N TYR A 154 -23.28 -1.24 3.21
CA TYR A 154 -21.95 -1.52 3.74
C TYR A 154 -21.74 -3.01 4.01
N ALA A 155 -20.53 -3.50 3.73
CA ALA A 155 -20.09 -4.84 4.09
C ALA A 155 -18.76 -4.80 4.82
N LEU A 156 -18.72 -5.39 6.03
CA LEU A 156 -17.53 -5.42 6.86
C LEU A 156 -16.33 -6.09 6.17
N LYS A 157 -16.56 -7.15 5.37
CA LYS A 157 -15.50 -7.85 4.62
C LYS A 157 -14.70 -6.95 3.66
N HIS A 158 -15.27 -5.82 3.23
CA HIS A 158 -14.57 -4.86 2.36
C HIS A 158 -13.82 -3.78 3.15
N ASN A 159 -13.99 -3.74 4.48
CA ASN A 159 -13.32 -2.80 5.38
C ASN A 159 -12.23 -3.50 6.20
N PRO A 160 -11.03 -3.73 5.63
CA PRO A 160 -9.95 -4.42 6.32
C PRO A 160 -9.46 -3.64 7.56
N PHE A 161 -9.67 -2.32 7.60
CA PHE A 161 -9.20 -1.48 8.70
C PHE A 161 -9.86 -1.82 10.05
N ALA A 162 -11.07 -2.36 10.04
CA ALA A 162 -11.78 -2.82 11.25
C ALA A 162 -11.19 -4.11 11.86
N TYR A 163 -10.40 -4.87 11.08
CA TYR A 163 -9.82 -6.14 11.51
C TYR A 163 -8.56 -5.92 12.36
N TYR A 164 -7.81 -4.83 12.10
CA TYR A 164 -6.57 -4.53 12.82
C TYR A 164 -6.83 -3.97 14.21
N GLY A 165 -6.37 -4.69 15.25
CA GLY A 165 -6.63 -4.35 16.65
C GLY A 165 -8.03 -4.76 17.15
N GLY A 166 -8.94 -5.03 16.23
CA GLY A 166 -10.33 -5.42 16.50
C GLY A 166 -11.21 -4.28 16.97
N THR A 167 -11.03 -3.09 16.41
CA THR A 167 -11.82 -1.89 16.69
C THR A 167 -12.10 -1.14 15.39
N CYS A 168 -13.16 -0.35 15.36
CA CYS A 168 -13.45 0.54 14.24
C CYS A 168 -12.60 1.81 14.39
N PRO A 169 -11.59 2.06 13.55
CA PRO A 169 -10.76 3.25 13.68
C PRO A 169 -11.54 4.49 13.27
N ALA A 170 -11.31 5.62 13.95
CA ALA A 170 -11.97 6.90 13.64
C ALA A 170 -11.67 7.44 12.23
N ASN A 171 -10.66 6.89 11.56
CA ASN A 171 -10.32 7.19 10.17
C ASN A 171 -11.25 6.51 9.15
N VAL A 172 -12.04 5.52 9.58
CA VAL A 172 -13.12 4.95 8.76
C VAL A 172 -14.32 5.89 8.87
N VAL A 173 -14.76 6.43 7.74
CA VAL A 173 -15.77 7.48 7.66
C VAL A 173 -16.82 7.19 6.58
N PRO A 174 -18.00 7.80 6.65
CA PRO A 174 -19.01 7.66 5.61
C PRO A 174 -18.51 8.21 4.28
N MET A 175 -18.89 7.57 3.17
CA MET A 175 -18.60 8.07 1.82
C MET A 175 -19.11 9.49 1.56
N SER A 176 -20.15 9.94 2.26
CA SER A 176 -20.67 11.31 2.17
C SER A 176 -19.65 12.39 2.52
N ASP A 177 -18.62 12.04 3.29
CA ASP A 177 -17.59 13.00 3.73
C ASP A 177 -16.57 13.29 2.63
N LEU A 178 -16.43 12.40 1.64
CA LEU A 178 -15.40 12.46 0.61
C LEU A 178 -15.39 13.80 -0.12
N ALA A 179 -16.56 14.28 -0.58
CA ALA A 179 -16.64 15.52 -1.35
C ALA A 179 -16.24 16.74 -0.52
N ALA A 180 -16.58 16.78 0.77
CA ALA A 180 -16.20 17.87 1.65
C ALA A 180 -14.69 17.87 1.91
N ASP A 181 -14.10 16.70 2.16
CA ASP A 181 -12.67 16.55 2.38
C ASP A 181 -11.85 16.91 1.12
N LEU A 182 -12.28 16.47 -0.07
CA LEU A 182 -11.64 16.78 -1.35
C LEU A 182 -11.63 18.29 -1.66
N ASN A 183 -12.65 19.02 -1.23
CA ASN A 183 -12.75 20.47 -1.41
C ASN A 183 -12.02 21.26 -0.32
N GLY A 184 -11.64 20.61 0.77
CA GLY A 184 -10.93 21.20 1.90
C GLY A 184 -9.47 20.78 1.94
N ASN A 185 -9.12 19.98 2.95
CA ASN A 185 -7.79 19.41 3.13
C ASN A 185 -7.85 17.89 2.96
N PRO A 186 -7.76 17.38 1.73
CA PRO A 186 -7.85 15.95 1.47
C PRO A 186 -6.73 15.19 2.20
N PRO A 187 -6.98 14.00 2.75
CA PRO A 187 -5.94 13.21 3.38
C PRO A 187 -4.91 12.75 2.34
N GLN A 188 -3.71 12.43 2.81
CA GLN A 188 -2.63 11.91 1.95
C GLN A 188 -2.94 10.50 1.42
N LEU A 189 -3.60 9.65 2.22
CA LEU A 189 -4.24 8.43 1.71
C LEU A 189 -5.76 8.56 1.82
N SER A 190 -6.45 8.40 0.69
CA SER A 190 -7.89 8.19 0.62
C SER A 190 -8.18 6.78 0.11
N TRP A 191 -8.56 5.87 1.00
CA TRP A 191 -9.10 4.57 0.61
C TRP A 191 -10.60 4.70 0.39
N ILE A 192 -11.13 4.19 -0.72
CA ILE A 192 -12.52 4.39 -1.12
C ILE A 192 -13.08 3.05 -1.55
N THR A 193 -14.20 2.66 -0.96
CA THR A 193 -14.90 1.43 -1.31
C THR A 193 -16.40 1.70 -1.42
N PRO A 194 -17.00 1.44 -2.60
CA PRO A 194 -18.45 1.55 -2.77
C PRO A 194 -19.19 0.52 -1.91
N GLY A 195 -20.49 0.76 -1.75
CA GLY A 195 -21.38 -0.21 -1.14
C GLY A 195 -21.70 -1.32 -2.12
N MET A 196 -22.27 -2.42 -1.61
CA MET A 196 -22.49 -3.65 -2.37
C MET A 196 -23.18 -3.45 -3.74
N CYS A 197 -24.13 -2.51 -3.91
CA CYS A 197 -24.71 -2.30 -5.25
C CYS A 197 -23.80 -1.51 -6.22
N ASN A 198 -22.86 -0.73 -5.73
CA ASN A 198 -21.99 0.09 -6.57
C ASN A 198 -20.60 -0.53 -6.77
N ASP A 199 -20.31 -1.67 -6.16
CA ASP A 199 -19.00 -2.35 -6.26
C ASP A 199 -18.80 -3.16 -7.55
N GLY A 200 -19.89 -3.47 -8.26
CA GLY A 200 -19.87 -4.19 -9.53
C GLY A 200 -20.22 -5.67 -9.44
N HIS A 201 -20.53 -6.19 -8.24
CA HIS A 201 -20.85 -7.58 -8.00
C HIS A 201 -22.32 -7.83 -7.65
N ASP A 202 -22.89 -7.16 -6.64
CA ASP A 202 -24.30 -7.41 -6.25
C ASP A 202 -25.28 -6.81 -7.26
N CYS A 203 -24.88 -5.72 -7.89
CA CYS A 203 -25.56 -5.14 -9.04
C CYS A 203 -24.67 -5.28 -10.28
N SER A 204 -25.02 -4.63 -11.38
CA SER A 204 -24.26 -4.78 -12.63
C SER A 204 -22.92 -4.03 -12.61
N VAL A 205 -21.92 -4.53 -13.34
CA VAL A 205 -20.68 -3.79 -13.64
C VAL A 205 -20.96 -2.41 -14.25
N ARG A 206 -22.09 -2.25 -14.98
CA ARG A 206 -22.54 -0.95 -15.50
C ARG A 206 -22.98 0.02 -14.41
N THR A 207 -23.42 -0.48 -13.26
CA THR A 207 -23.76 0.34 -12.08
C THR A 207 -22.49 0.88 -11.45
N ALA A 208 -21.48 0.03 -11.25
CA ALA A 208 -20.14 0.46 -10.82
C ALA A 208 -19.50 1.46 -11.80
N ASP A 209 -19.63 1.26 -13.11
CA ASP A 209 -19.14 2.20 -14.14
C ASP A 209 -19.77 3.60 -14.00
N ARG A 210 -21.09 3.65 -13.76
CA ARG A 210 -21.81 4.91 -13.50
C ARG A 210 -21.43 5.54 -12.16
N TRP A 211 -21.22 4.73 -11.14
CA TRP A 211 -20.77 5.23 -9.84
C TRP A 211 -19.36 5.84 -9.95
N LEU A 212 -18.44 5.16 -10.62
CA LEU A 212 -17.09 5.69 -10.91
C LEU A 212 -17.15 7.01 -11.68
N SER A 213 -18.07 7.15 -12.64
CA SER A 213 -18.21 8.41 -13.39
C SER A 213 -18.72 9.58 -12.56
N GLY A 214 -19.29 9.33 -11.38
CA GLY A 214 -19.61 10.36 -10.38
C GLY A 214 -18.47 10.65 -9.40
N VAL A 215 -17.69 9.64 -9.00
CA VAL A 215 -16.65 9.76 -7.97
C VAL A 215 -15.31 10.24 -8.52
N VAL A 216 -14.83 9.65 -9.62
CA VAL A 216 -13.51 9.96 -10.19
C VAL A 216 -13.36 11.44 -10.59
N PRO A 217 -14.38 12.12 -11.16
CA PRO A 217 -14.29 13.56 -11.42
C PRO A 217 -14.14 14.42 -10.17
N GLN A 218 -14.69 14.01 -9.02
CA GLN A 218 -14.49 14.74 -7.76
C GLN A 218 -13.02 14.68 -7.34
N ILE A 219 -12.39 13.51 -7.46
CA ILE A 219 -10.96 13.34 -7.17
C ILE A 219 -10.11 14.16 -8.14
N THR A 220 -10.34 14.00 -9.45
CA THR A 220 -9.52 14.63 -10.50
C THR A 220 -9.74 16.14 -10.65
N SER A 221 -10.75 16.71 -9.99
CA SER A 221 -10.94 18.17 -9.87
C SER A 221 -10.35 18.77 -8.58
N SER A 222 -9.95 17.93 -7.62
CA SER A 222 -9.43 18.38 -6.32
C SER A 222 -8.05 19.04 -6.39
N THR A 223 -7.72 19.83 -5.36
CA THR A 223 -6.37 20.40 -5.18
C THR A 223 -5.31 19.32 -5.01
N ALA A 224 -5.63 18.22 -4.33
CA ALA A 224 -4.74 17.06 -4.20
C ALA A 224 -4.35 16.46 -5.54
N TRP A 225 -5.29 16.38 -6.50
CA TRP A 225 -4.98 15.92 -7.84
C TRP A 225 -4.01 16.86 -8.57
N GLN A 226 -4.26 18.18 -8.49
CA GLN A 226 -3.40 19.21 -9.08
C GLN A 226 -1.98 19.18 -8.48
N GLN A 227 -1.85 18.74 -7.23
CA GLN A 227 -0.58 18.57 -6.50
C GLN A 227 0.03 17.18 -6.72
N ASN A 228 0.00 16.67 -7.95
CA ASN A 228 0.58 15.38 -8.32
C ASN A 228 -0.09 14.17 -7.63
N GLY A 229 -1.42 14.19 -7.60
CA GLY A 229 -2.22 13.08 -7.08
C GLY A 229 -2.09 11.80 -7.91
N LEU A 230 -2.18 10.67 -7.24
CA LEU A 230 -2.23 9.33 -7.83
C LEU A 230 -3.56 8.68 -7.48
N LEU A 231 -4.34 8.27 -8.47
CA LEU A 231 -5.53 7.45 -8.28
C LEU A 231 -5.28 6.03 -8.82
N LEU A 232 -5.44 5.04 -7.96
CA LEU A 232 -5.38 3.62 -8.30
C LEU A 232 -6.80 3.06 -8.21
N ILE A 233 -7.28 2.43 -9.28
CA ILE A 233 -8.59 1.77 -9.31
C ILE A 233 -8.37 0.30 -9.63
N THR A 234 -8.82 -0.59 -8.74
CA THR A 234 -8.69 -2.03 -8.93
C THR A 234 -9.92 -2.79 -8.45
N TRP A 235 -9.91 -4.10 -8.63
CA TRP A 235 -10.92 -5.03 -8.13
C TRP A 235 -10.23 -6.03 -7.21
N ASP A 236 -10.93 -6.52 -6.19
CA ASP A 236 -10.40 -7.48 -5.23
C ASP A 236 -10.21 -8.89 -5.82
N GLU A 237 -11.10 -9.36 -6.70
CA GLU A 237 -11.00 -10.66 -7.34
C GLU A 237 -11.68 -10.72 -8.71
N SER A 238 -11.24 -11.67 -9.56
CA SER A 238 -11.78 -11.90 -10.90
C SER A 238 -12.95 -12.87 -10.88
N SER A 239 -14.05 -12.50 -11.53
CA SER A 239 -15.20 -13.39 -11.80
C SER A 239 -14.94 -14.43 -12.89
N ALA A 240 -13.82 -14.39 -13.60
CA ALA A 240 -13.52 -15.30 -14.70
C ALA A 240 -12.72 -16.54 -14.28
N GLY A 241 -12.31 -16.66 -13.01
CA GLY A 241 -11.50 -17.77 -12.51
C GLY A 241 -10.06 -17.81 -13.05
N ASP A 242 -9.63 -16.75 -13.74
CA ASP A 242 -8.27 -16.61 -14.30
C ASP A 242 -7.32 -15.81 -13.39
N GLY A 243 -7.85 -15.29 -12.27
CA GLY A 243 -7.17 -14.45 -11.31
C GLY A 243 -6.75 -13.09 -11.86
N ARG A 244 -7.37 -12.60 -12.96
CA ARG A 244 -7.00 -11.34 -13.61
C ARG A 244 -8.03 -10.25 -13.38
N VAL A 245 -7.63 -9.25 -12.60
CA VAL A 245 -8.37 -7.99 -12.41
C VAL A 245 -7.64 -6.83 -13.09
N ALA A 246 -8.34 -5.73 -13.33
CA ALA A 246 -7.70 -4.54 -13.88
C ALA A 246 -7.06 -3.70 -12.76
N LEU A 247 -5.98 -3.01 -13.08
CA LEU A 247 -5.49 -1.87 -12.29
C LEU A 247 -5.35 -0.68 -13.23
N LEU A 248 -6.20 0.34 -13.02
CA LEU A 248 -6.04 1.63 -13.67
C LEU A 248 -5.14 2.50 -12.82
N VAL A 249 -4.13 3.10 -13.45
CA VAL A 249 -3.17 4.00 -12.84
C VAL A 249 -3.43 5.39 -13.40
N VAL A 250 -4.27 6.13 -12.70
CA VAL A 250 -4.80 7.43 -13.11
C VAL A 250 -3.91 8.49 -12.48
N THR A 251 -3.11 9.15 -13.31
CA THR A 251 -2.21 10.26 -12.93
C THR A 251 -1.92 11.12 -14.16
N PRO A 252 -1.61 12.43 -14.03
CA PRO A 252 -1.36 13.29 -15.19
C PRO A 252 -0.22 12.84 -16.11
N THR A 253 0.75 12.09 -15.58
CA THR A 253 2.06 11.88 -16.23
C THR A 253 2.24 10.50 -16.87
N LEU A 254 1.45 9.49 -16.49
CA LEU A 254 1.62 8.10 -16.95
C LEU A 254 0.43 7.65 -17.80
N ARG A 255 0.73 7.06 -18.96
CA ARG A 255 -0.26 6.60 -19.94
C ARG A 255 0.16 5.29 -20.59
N GLY A 256 -0.80 4.54 -21.14
CA GLY A 256 -0.54 3.33 -21.91
C GLY A 256 -0.57 2.04 -21.08
N GLN A 257 -0.10 0.94 -21.67
CA GLN A 257 -0.18 -0.37 -21.02
C GLN A 257 1.05 -0.65 -20.14
N ILE A 258 0.80 -1.14 -18.92
CA ILE A 258 1.81 -1.68 -18.03
C ILE A 258 1.71 -3.21 -18.08
N THR A 259 2.73 -3.88 -18.62
CA THR A 259 2.74 -5.34 -18.82
C THR A 259 3.52 -6.09 -17.74
N THR A 260 4.24 -5.35 -16.88
CA THR A 260 4.92 -5.88 -15.70
C THR A 260 3.94 -6.71 -14.86
N PRO A 261 4.31 -7.92 -14.42
CA PRO A 261 3.49 -8.69 -13.50
C PRO A 261 3.31 -7.94 -12.17
N LEU A 262 2.06 -7.76 -11.75
CA LEU A 262 1.68 -7.05 -10.53
C LEU A 262 0.54 -7.78 -9.83
N ASP A 263 0.41 -7.56 -8.53
CA ASP A 263 -0.69 -8.08 -7.72
C ASP A 263 -1.11 -7.09 -6.60
N HIS A 264 -1.93 -7.54 -5.67
CA HIS A 264 -2.33 -6.75 -4.50
C HIS A 264 -1.18 -6.32 -3.59
N PHE A 265 -0.09 -7.09 -3.52
CA PHE A 265 1.11 -6.66 -2.80
C PHE A 265 1.86 -5.57 -3.56
N SER A 266 1.88 -5.61 -4.90
CA SER A 266 2.40 -4.52 -5.73
C SER A 266 1.63 -3.21 -5.57
N LEU A 267 0.31 -3.28 -5.40
CA LEU A 267 -0.50 -2.11 -5.09
C LEU A 267 -0.07 -1.49 -3.74
N LEU A 268 0.03 -2.30 -2.69
CA LEU A 268 0.47 -1.81 -1.38
C LEU A 268 1.91 -1.27 -1.41
N ALA A 269 2.82 -1.93 -2.14
CA ALA A 269 4.19 -1.45 -2.33
C ALA A 269 4.20 -0.07 -2.99
N THR A 270 3.37 0.13 -4.03
CA THR A 270 3.24 1.42 -4.71
C THR A 270 2.69 2.50 -3.76
N VAL A 271 1.65 2.19 -2.97
CA VAL A 271 1.07 3.13 -2.00
C VAL A 271 2.08 3.53 -0.92
N THR A 272 2.77 2.55 -0.32
CA THR A 272 3.72 2.79 0.76
C THR A 272 4.95 3.57 0.29
N ASP A 273 5.51 3.23 -0.88
CA ASP A 273 6.61 3.99 -1.49
C ASP A 273 6.21 5.43 -1.79
N ARG A 274 5.01 5.62 -2.37
CA ARG A 274 4.53 6.95 -2.74
C ARG A 274 4.31 7.86 -1.53
N LEU A 275 3.90 7.28 -0.41
CA LEU A 275 3.68 7.98 0.86
C LEU A 275 4.94 8.04 1.75
N GLY A 276 6.03 7.39 1.36
CA GLY A 276 7.31 7.44 2.08
C GLY A 276 7.31 6.67 3.40
N VAL A 277 6.54 5.59 3.50
CA VAL A 277 6.55 4.69 4.66
C VAL A 277 7.13 3.33 4.30
N ALA A 278 7.57 2.57 5.32
CA ALA A 278 8.10 1.23 5.10
C ALA A 278 7.03 0.31 4.50
N ARG A 279 7.44 -0.51 3.52
CA ARG A 279 6.59 -1.55 2.95
C ARG A 279 6.27 -2.62 4.00
N LEU A 280 5.08 -3.20 3.90
CA LEU A 280 4.51 -4.14 4.87
C LEU A 280 4.48 -5.58 4.34
N GLY A 281 4.76 -6.56 5.19
CA GLY A 281 4.60 -7.99 4.85
C GLY A 281 5.22 -8.38 3.51
N GLN A 282 4.46 -9.07 2.66
CA GLN A 282 4.90 -9.50 1.33
C GLN A 282 5.10 -8.33 0.35
N SER A 283 4.49 -7.16 0.58
CA SER A 283 4.74 -5.98 -0.27
C SER A 283 6.19 -5.50 -0.22
N ALA A 284 6.94 -5.87 0.82
CA ALA A 284 8.38 -5.58 0.90
C ALA A 284 9.20 -6.20 -0.24
N GLN A 285 8.71 -7.28 -0.85
CA GLN A 285 9.36 -7.96 -1.98
C GLN A 285 8.61 -7.76 -3.30
N ALA A 286 7.48 -7.06 -3.28
CA ALA A 286 6.66 -6.86 -4.46
C ALA A 286 7.22 -5.75 -5.37
N THR A 287 6.97 -5.88 -6.67
CA THR A 287 7.26 -4.83 -7.64
C THR A 287 6.38 -3.61 -7.36
N SER A 288 6.98 -2.43 -7.31
CA SER A 288 6.27 -1.15 -7.13
C SER A 288 6.25 -0.36 -8.44
N LEU A 289 5.19 0.41 -8.67
CA LEU A 289 5.09 1.33 -9.81
C LEU A 289 5.81 2.66 -9.56
N GLN A 290 6.36 2.90 -8.36
CA GLN A 290 6.93 4.18 -7.98
C GLN A 290 8.02 4.66 -8.96
N ASP A 291 8.93 3.78 -9.37
CA ASP A 291 10.01 4.15 -10.31
C ASP A 291 9.44 4.58 -11.67
N GLN A 292 8.41 3.88 -12.16
CA GLN A 292 7.72 4.22 -13.42
C GLN A 292 6.98 5.56 -13.30
N LEU A 293 6.32 5.81 -12.16
CA LEU A 293 5.65 7.07 -11.87
C LEU A 293 6.64 8.25 -11.79
N GLN A 294 7.80 8.04 -11.17
CA GLN A 294 8.85 9.04 -11.08
C GLN A 294 9.48 9.34 -12.45
N ALA A 295 9.79 8.30 -13.22
CA ALA A 295 10.32 8.46 -14.58
C ALA A 295 9.33 9.22 -15.49
N ALA A 296 8.04 8.90 -15.41
CA ALA A 296 7.00 9.59 -16.16
C ALA A 296 6.85 11.07 -15.76
N ALA A 297 6.93 11.37 -14.46
CA ALA A 297 6.90 12.74 -13.96
C ALA A 297 8.13 13.55 -14.39
N ALA A 298 9.33 12.95 -14.43
CA ALA A 298 10.54 13.63 -14.90
C ALA A 298 10.46 14.01 -16.39
N ASN A 299 9.85 13.17 -17.21
CA ASN A 299 9.72 13.39 -18.66
C ASN A 299 8.67 14.44 -19.06
N THR A 300 7.82 14.87 -18.13
CA THR A 300 6.78 15.89 -18.38
C THR A 300 7.16 17.29 -17.90
N GLY A 301 8.28 17.39 -17.16
CA GLY A 301 8.82 18.66 -16.63
C GLY A 301 9.98 19.25 -17.43
N GLY A 302 10.29 18.72 -18.62
CA GLY A 302 11.28 19.26 -19.57
C GLY A 302 10.61 19.75 -20.83
#